data_AF-A0A4Q3DBX4-F1
#
_entry.id   AF-A0A4Q3DBX4-F1
#
_cell.length_a   1.000
_cell.length_b   1.000
_cell.length_c   1.000
_cell.angle_alpha   90.00
_cell.angle_beta   90.00
_cell.angle_gamma   90.00
#
_symmetry.space_group_name_H-M   'P 1'
#
loop_
_entity.id
_entity.type
_entity.pdbx_description
1 polymer ?
#
loop_
_entity_poly.entity_id
_entity_poly.type
_entity_poly.pdbx_seq_one_letter_code
_entity_poly.pdbx_strand_id
1 'polypeptide(L)'
;MNTNPFRSFWMAGYECTDQMNYYGDRVDLLTLTGHYQMIDQDYKDLASFNIKTVREGIRWSQVEKRPYEYDWSAVAQMIHSGKANGIQQVWDICHFGFADDLSPLHPKFADRFAALCRAFVLFYRSVNPDETLIVTPINEVSFISWLGGDEGATTPYAHKQGWDVKYGLMRAYIKGIIAMREVDPSIRIMTTEPLVQIVPEFDATEEEIQDAKNAHESQYQAVDILAGRLCPELGGSPEYIDILGFNYYYNN
;
A
#
# COMPACT_ATOMS: atom_id res chain seq x y z
N MET A 1 -16.58 -0.37 22.76
CA MET A 1 -17.50 -0.12 21.63
C MET A 1 -16.62 0.14 20.42
N ASN A 2 -16.75 -0.66 19.35
CA ASN A 2 -16.00 -0.42 18.11
C ASN A 2 -16.61 0.80 17.43
N THR A 3 -16.01 1.97 17.62
CA THR A 3 -16.36 3.17 16.87
C THR A 3 -15.77 3.06 15.47
N ASN A 4 -16.58 3.34 14.46
CA ASN A 4 -16.13 3.46 13.08
C ASN A 4 -14.96 4.46 13.01
N PRO A 5 -13.76 4.09 12.52
CA PRO A 5 -12.62 5.00 12.46
C PRO A 5 -12.70 6.00 11.30
N PHE A 6 -13.68 5.86 10.40
CA PHE A 6 -13.84 6.67 9.20
C PHE A 6 -14.85 7.82 9.38
N ARG A 7 -14.58 8.97 8.75
CA ARG A 7 -15.46 10.16 8.79
C ARG A 7 -16.64 10.13 7.84
N SER A 8 -16.61 9.28 6.82
CA SER A 8 -17.74 9.06 5.91
C SER A 8 -17.86 7.58 5.52
N PHE A 9 -19.07 7.17 5.14
CA PHE A 9 -19.33 5.83 4.64
C PHE A 9 -18.73 5.62 3.25
N TRP A 10 -19.06 6.53 2.32
CA TRP A 10 -18.40 6.60 1.03
C TRP A 10 -17.05 7.29 1.18
N MET A 11 -16.04 6.75 0.50
CA MET A 11 -14.69 7.29 0.45
C MET A 11 -14.36 7.64 -0.99
N ALA A 12 -13.48 8.61 -1.18
CA ALA A 12 -12.82 8.85 -2.45
C ALA A 12 -11.41 8.27 -2.42
N GLY A 13 -10.81 8.11 -3.59
CA GLY A 13 -9.41 7.75 -3.73
C GLY A 13 -8.79 8.63 -4.81
N TYR A 14 -7.61 9.16 -4.53
CA TYR A 14 -6.77 9.80 -5.54
C TYR A 14 -5.54 8.94 -5.73
N GLU A 15 -5.32 8.54 -6.98
CA GLU A 15 -4.26 7.61 -7.33
C GLU A 15 -2.89 8.24 -6.99
N CYS A 16 -2.06 7.47 -6.30
CA CYS A 16 -0.80 7.93 -5.73
C CYS A 16 0.39 7.04 -6.13
N THR A 17 0.16 6.11 -7.05
CA THR A 17 1.19 5.27 -7.63
C THR A 17 2.33 6.10 -8.19
N ASP A 18 3.55 5.73 -7.81
CA ASP A 18 4.81 6.25 -8.33
C ASP A 18 5.70 5.11 -8.83
N GLN A 19 5.14 4.15 -9.57
CA GLN A 19 5.85 2.95 -10.03
C GLN A 19 6.81 3.22 -11.19
N MET A 20 7.78 2.33 -11.41
CA MET A 20 8.46 2.26 -12.71
C MET A 20 7.64 1.40 -13.67
N ASN A 21 7.45 1.84 -14.91
CA ASN A 21 6.75 1.05 -15.93
C ASN A 21 7.67 -0.01 -16.57
N TYR A 22 7.15 -0.78 -17.53
CA TYR A 22 7.90 -1.79 -18.30
C TYR A 22 9.18 -1.24 -18.97
N TYR A 23 9.22 0.05 -19.29
CA TYR A 23 10.36 0.70 -19.96
C TYR A 23 11.40 1.28 -18.99
N GLY A 24 11.15 1.22 -17.68
CA GLY A 24 12.02 1.85 -16.68
C GLY A 24 11.71 3.31 -16.39
N ASP A 25 10.63 3.85 -16.94
CA ASP A 25 10.22 5.23 -16.69
C ASP A 25 9.29 5.31 -15.47
N ARG A 26 9.55 6.29 -14.61
CA ARG A 26 8.72 6.58 -13.44
C ARG A 26 7.37 7.16 -13.86
N VAL A 27 6.29 6.55 -13.39
CA VAL A 27 4.90 7.00 -13.57
C VAL A 27 4.37 7.47 -12.22
N ASP A 28 4.45 8.77 -11.96
CA ASP A 28 3.91 9.43 -10.76
C ASP A 28 2.49 9.98 -11.05
N LEU A 29 1.48 9.21 -10.69
CA LEU A 29 0.08 9.54 -10.96
C LEU A 29 -0.43 10.71 -10.12
N LEU A 30 0.16 11.01 -8.96
CA LEU A 30 -0.22 12.19 -8.18
C LEU A 30 0.11 13.47 -8.93
N THR A 31 1.24 13.47 -9.65
CA THR A 31 1.67 14.60 -10.49
C THR A 31 0.97 14.57 -11.85
N LEU A 32 0.87 13.42 -12.51
CA LEU A 32 0.33 13.29 -13.87
C LEU A 32 -1.16 13.63 -13.95
N THR A 33 -1.93 13.31 -12.92
CA THR A 33 -3.37 13.65 -12.85
C THR A 33 -3.62 15.11 -12.46
N GLY A 34 -2.59 15.80 -11.96
CA GLY A 34 -2.73 17.16 -11.43
C GLY A 34 -3.30 17.23 -10.01
N HIS A 35 -3.55 16.09 -9.35
CA HIS A 35 -4.19 16.07 -8.03
C HIS A 35 -3.41 16.89 -7.00
N TYR A 36 -2.08 16.76 -6.95
CA TYR A 36 -1.28 17.53 -5.98
C TYR A 36 -1.43 19.06 -6.17
N GLN A 37 -1.52 19.52 -7.41
CA GLN A 37 -1.69 20.93 -7.75
C GLN A 37 -3.12 21.43 -7.49
N MET A 38 -4.11 20.54 -7.62
CA MET A 38 -5.54 20.85 -7.52
C MET A 38 -6.19 20.35 -6.22
N ILE A 39 -5.40 19.87 -5.26
CA ILE A 39 -5.86 19.16 -4.06
C ILE A 39 -6.99 19.87 -3.30
N ASP A 40 -6.90 21.20 -3.15
CA ASP A 40 -7.94 21.99 -2.49
C ASP A 40 -9.26 22.00 -3.26
N GLN A 41 -9.21 22.01 -4.60
CA GLN A 41 -10.40 21.95 -5.43
C GLN A 41 -10.99 20.55 -5.40
N ASP A 42 -10.15 19.53 -5.58
CA ASP A 42 -10.53 18.12 -5.56
C ASP A 42 -11.22 17.74 -4.24
N TYR A 43 -10.74 18.24 -3.10
CA TYR A 43 -11.39 18.03 -1.80
C TYR A 43 -12.71 18.82 -1.65
N LYS A 44 -12.83 20.02 -2.22
CA LYS A 44 -14.09 20.78 -2.20
C LYS A 44 -15.17 20.11 -3.02
N ASP A 45 -14.82 19.51 -4.16
CA ASP A 45 -15.78 18.87 -5.06
C ASP A 45 -16.45 17.65 -4.41
N LEU A 46 -15.76 16.99 -3.47
CA LEU A 46 -16.29 15.88 -2.65
C LEU A 46 -17.43 16.28 -1.71
N ALA A 47 -17.57 17.57 -1.37
CA ALA A 47 -18.60 18.04 -0.44
C ALA A 47 -20.02 17.72 -0.93
N SER A 48 -20.25 17.79 -2.24
CA SER A 48 -21.55 17.49 -2.86
C SER A 48 -21.98 16.03 -2.70
N PHE A 49 -21.02 15.13 -2.48
CA PHE A 49 -21.24 13.70 -2.25
C PHE A 49 -21.19 13.30 -0.77
N ASN A 50 -20.97 14.28 0.14
CA ASN A 50 -20.76 14.05 1.57
C ASN A 50 -19.62 13.04 1.86
N ILE A 51 -18.59 13.05 1.01
CA ILE A 51 -17.38 12.26 1.21
C ILE A 51 -16.40 13.08 2.06
N LYS A 52 -15.89 12.48 3.13
CA LYS A 52 -14.97 13.09 4.11
C LYS A 52 -13.77 12.22 4.41
N THR A 53 -13.64 11.08 3.74
CA THR A 53 -12.51 10.16 3.86
C THR A 53 -11.95 9.92 2.48
N VAL A 54 -10.64 10.09 2.33
CA VAL A 54 -9.89 9.93 1.09
C VAL A 54 -8.75 8.94 1.30
N ARG A 55 -8.56 7.99 0.38
CA ARG A 55 -7.33 7.18 0.31
C ARG A 55 -6.36 7.79 -0.70
N GLU A 56 -5.12 7.99 -0.27
CA GLU A 56 -4.03 8.58 -1.06
C GLU A 56 -2.68 8.23 -0.41
N GLY A 57 -1.56 8.60 -1.01
CA GLY A 57 -0.25 8.08 -0.57
C GLY A 57 0.90 9.06 -0.64
N ILE A 58 1.99 8.69 0.03
CA ILE A 58 3.13 9.58 0.24
C ILE A 58 4.12 9.60 -0.93
N ARG A 59 4.08 8.60 -1.82
CA ARG A 59 5.07 8.33 -2.90
C ARG A 59 6.49 8.17 -2.34
N TRP A 60 6.86 6.95 -1.94
CA TRP A 60 8.15 6.68 -1.32
C TRP A 60 9.33 7.21 -2.16
N SER A 61 9.31 7.06 -3.50
CA SER A 61 10.39 7.56 -4.36
C SER A 61 10.59 9.08 -4.30
N GLN A 62 9.55 9.83 -3.96
CA GLN A 62 9.61 11.29 -3.86
C GLN A 62 9.98 11.77 -2.47
N VAL A 63 9.50 11.09 -1.43
CA VAL A 63 9.80 11.41 -0.04
C VAL A 63 11.25 11.09 0.31
N GLU A 64 11.79 9.96 -0.16
CA GLU A 64 13.14 9.51 0.17
C GLU A 64 14.04 9.44 -1.09
N LYS A 65 14.41 10.61 -1.63
CA LYS A 65 15.33 10.68 -2.80
C LYS A 65 16.78 10.30 -2.45
N ARG A 66 17.15 10.42 -1.18
CA ARG A 66 18.44 10.00 -0.64
C ARG A 66 18.18 9.12 0.59
N PRO A 67 18.93 8.02 0.77
CA PRO A 67 18.72 7.12 1.90
C PRO A 67 18.64 7.83 3.26
N TYR A 68 17.55 7.61 3.98
CA TYR A 68 17.23 8.16 5.30
C TYR A 68 17.06 9.67 5.38
N GLU A 69 17.00 10.36 4.25
CA GLU A 69 16.68 11.78 4.18
C GLU A 69 15.29 11.97 3.58
N TYR A 70 14.39 12.52 4.37
CA TYR A 70 12.97 12.60 4.02
C TYR A 70 12.54 14.03 3.75
N ASP A 71 11.97 14.27 2.57
CA ASP A 71 11.26 15.49 2.22
C ASP A 71 9.75 15.26 2.37
N TRP A 72 9.19 15.85 3.42
CA TRP A 72 7.76 15.76 3.72
C TRP A 72 6.94 16.93 3.18
N SER A 73 7.53 17.87 2.41
CA SER A 73 6.84 19.11 2.02
C SER A 73 5.52 18.86 1.28
N ALA A 74 5.49 17.92 0.33
CA ALA A 74 4.27 17.57 -0.39
C ALA A 74 3.22 16.94 0.54
N VAL A 75 3.63 15.98 1.37
CA VAL A 75 2.73 15.30 2.33
C VAL A 75 2.18 16.29 3.36
N ALA A 76 2.99 17.23 3.84
CA ALA A 76 2.56 18.29 4.75
C ALA A 76 1.48 19.17 4.14
N GLN A 77 1.63 19.54 2.87
CA GLN A 77 0.62 20.30 2.13
C GLN A 77 -0.68 19.49 1.96
N MET A 78 -0.59 18.20 1.65
CA MET A 78 -1.76 17.31 1.56
C MET A 78 -2.50 17.24 2.90
N ILE A 79 -1.80 17.02 4.00
CA ILE A 79 -2.39 17.01 5.35
C ILE A 79 -3.05 18.36 5.68
N HIS A 80 -2.39 19.47 5.36
CA HIS A 80 -2.93 20.81 5.60
C HIS A 80 -4.23 21.04 4.82
N SER A 81 -4.24 20.68 3.53
CA SER A 81 -5.40 20.81 2.65
C SER A 81 -6.54 19.91 3.13
N GLY A 82 -6.22 18.68 3.57
CA GLY A 82 -7.19 17.75 4.15
C GLY A 82 -7.88 18.33 5.37
N LYS A 83 -7.10 18.88 6.31
CA LYS A 83 -7.62 19.58 7.49
C LYS A 83 -8.51 20.76 7.14
N ALA A 84 -8.06 21.62 6.22
CA ALA A 84 -8.81 22.82 5.82
C ALA A 84 -10.17 22.48 5.21
N ASN A 85 -10.28 21.34 4.53
CA ASN A 85 -11.50 20.87 3.88
C ASN A 85 -12.26 19.80 4.70
N GLY A 86 -11.82 19.49 5.92
CA GLY A 86 -12.45 18.48 6.79
C GLY A 86 -12.30 17.03 6.31
N ILE A 87 -11.36 16.75 5.42
CA ILE A 87 -11.04 15.42 4.89
C ILE A 87 -10.11 14.69 5.87
N GLN A 88 -10.45 13.43 6.16
CA GLN A 88 -9.57 12.45 6.77
C GLN A 88 -8.87 11.65 5.67
N GLN A 89 -7.57 11.46 5.80
CA GLN A 89 -6.77 10.74 4.82
C GLN A 89 -6.36 9.36 5.35
N VAL A 90 -6.51 8.35 4.50
CA VAL A 90 -5.98 6.99 4.67
C VAL A 90 -4.74 6.88 3.80
N TRP A 91 -3.60 6.56 4.42
CA TRP A 91 -2.29 6.74 3.79
C TRP A 91 -1.70 5.45 3.24
N ASP A 92 -1.41 5.43 1.95
CA ASP A 92 -0.52 4.45 1.35
C ASP A 92 0.94 4.89 1.55
N ILE A 93 1.77 4.03 2.16
CA ILE A 93 3.21 4.30 2.29
C ILE A 93 3.94 3.91 1.00
N CYS A 94 3.61 2.74 0.46
CA CYS A 94 4.15 2.21 -0.80
C CYS A 94 3.00 1.77 -1.70
N HIS A 95 2.68 2.58 -2.72
CA HIS A 95 1.72 2.25 -3.76
C HIS A 95 2.48 2.01 -5.07
N PHE A 96 2.97 0.78 -5.25
CA PHE A 96 3.78 0.30 -6.38
C PHE A 96 5.13 0.98 -6.63
N GLY A 97 5.41 2.16 -6.06
CA GLY A 97 6.72 2.81 -6.11
C GLY A 97 7.49 2.69 -4.80
N PHE A 98 8.80 2.51 -4.94
CA PHE A 98 9.79 2.52 -3.86
C PHE A 98 11.03 3.33 -4.30
N ALA A 99 11.95 3.57 -3.36
CA ALA A 99 13.18 4.34 -3.59
C ALA A 99 14.00 3.78 -4.78
N ASP A 100 14.60 4.67 -5.56
CA ASP A 100 15.29 4.34 -6.83
C ASP A 100 16.46 3.35 -6.66
N ASP A 101 17.07 3.30 -5.47
CA ASP A 101 18.23 2.46 -5.15
C ASP A 101 17.86 1.07 -4.61
N LEU A 102 16.57 0.75 -4.53
CA LEU A 102 16.07 -0.44 -3.87
C LEU A 102 15.15 -1.27 -4.76
N SER A 103 15.02 -2.55 -4.41
CA SER A 103 13.94 -3.42 -4.85
C SER A 103 13.60 -4.41 -3.72
N PRO A 104 12.45 -5.09 -3.74
CA PRO A 104 12.09 -6.06 -2.69
C PRO A 104 13.11 -7.18 -2.47
N LEU A 105 13.94 -7.47 -3.48
CA LEU A 105 15.03 -8.46 -3.40
C LEU A 105 16.31 -7.90 -2.77
N HIS A 106 16.43 -6.58 -2.64
CA HIS A 106 17.59 -5.92 -2.05
C HIS A 106 17.62 -6.14 -0.53
N PRO A 107 18.76 -6.55 0.08
CA PRO A 107 18.82 -6.93 1.49
C PRO A 107 18.47 -5.79 2.46
N LYS A 108 18.61 -4.53 2.02
CA LYS A 108 18.25 -3.34 2.83
C LYS A 108 16.79 -2.89 2.67
N PHE A 109 16.01 -3.49 1.76
CA PHE A 109 14.67 -3.00 1.41
C PHE A 109 13.76 -2.90 2.63
N ALA A 110 13.65 -3.99 3.40
CA ALA A 110 12.76 -4.05 4.55
C ALA A 110 13.19 -3.08 5.69
N ASP A 111 14.49 -2.90 5.91
CA ASP A 111 14.98 -1.98 6.94
C ASP A 111 14.81 -0.51 6.52
N ARG A 112 15.00 -0.20 5.24
CA ARG A 112 14.74 1.14 4.67
C ARG A 112 13.26 1.48 4.71
N PHE A 113 12.39 0.54 4.34
CA PHE A 113 10.95 0.72 4.44
C PHE A 113 10.51 0.94 5.89
N ALA A 114 11.00 0.15 6.84
CA ALA A 114 10.68 0.33 8.26
C ALA A 114 11.12 1.70 8.80
N ALA A 115 12.29 2.18 8.39
CA ALA A 115 12.78 3.50 8.74
C ALA A 115 11.88 4.62 8.17
N LEU A 116 11.43 4.48 6.92
CA LEU A 116 10.46 5.40 6.31
C LEU A 116 9.14 5.40 7.08
N CYS A 117 8.58 4.23 7.38
CA CYS A 117 7.32 4.12 8.12
C CYS A 117 7.42 4.79 9.50
N ARG A 118 8.52 4.55 10.23
CA ARG A 118 8.79 5.22 11.51
C ARG A 118 8.84 6.74 11.35
N ALA A 119 9.58 7.21 10.35
CA ALA A 119 9.75 8.64 10.08
C ALA A 119 8.43 9.30 9.67
N PHE A 120 7.61 8.63 8.86
CA PHE A 120 6.28 9.08 8.48
C PHE A 120 5.39 9.29 9.71
N VAL A 121 5.34 8.34 10.64
CA VAL A 121 4.52 8.47 11.85
C VAL A 121 4.97 9.63 12.73
N LEU A 122 6.29 9.77 12.94
CA LEU A 122 6.85 10.90 13.70
C LEU A 122 6.49 12.24 13.05
N PHE A 123 6.65 12.34 11.74
CA PHE A 123 6.26 13.52 10.97
C PHE A 123 4.76 13.79 11.07
N TYR A 124 3.93 12.78 10.78
CA TYR A 124 2.46 12.90 10.80
C TYR A 124 1.98 13.39 12.16
N ARG A 125 2.49 12.82 13.26
CA ARG A 125 2.10 13.24 14.61
C ARG A 125 2.58 14.63 14.99
N SER A 126 3.69 15.10 14.41
CA SER A 126 4.14 16.49 14.61
C SER A 126 3.20 17.53 14.00
N VAL A 127 2.47 17.17 12.93
CA VAL A 127 1.55 18.09 12.22
C VAL A 127 0.08 17.76 12.43
N ASN A 128 -0.25 16.54 12.84
CA ASN A 128 -1.61 16.03 13.03
C ASN A 128 -1.72 15.08 14.25
N PRO A 129 -1.52 15.58 15.48
CA PRO A 129 -1.38 14.75 16.68
C PRO A 129 -2.65 13.97 17.03
N ASP A 130 -3.83 14.55 16.83
CA ASP A 130 -5.09 14.00 17.38
C ASP A 130 -5.91 13.14 16.39
N GLU A 131 -5.55 13.14 15.10
CA GLU A 131 -6.32 12.42 14.09
C GLU A 131 -6.09 10.90 14.17
N THR A 132 -7.13 10.10 13.92
CA THR A 132 -6.95 8.65 13.73
C THR A 132 -6.09 8.42 12.48
N LEU A 133 -4.88 7.86 12.66
CA LEU A 133 -3.99 7.52 11.56
C LEU A 133 -4.29 6.10 11.08
N ILE A 134 -4.75 5.99 9.84
CA ILE A 134 -5.01 4.72 9.15
C ILE A 134 -4.02 4.60 8.01
N VAL A 135 -3.31 3.49 7.94
CA VAL A 135 -2.18 3.29 7.02
C VAL A 135 -2.32 1.96 6.31
N THR A 136 -2.07 1.98 5.01
CA THR A 136 -1.77 0.81 4.19
C THR A 136 -0.27 0.82 3.90
N PRO A 137 0.53 -0.01 4.59
CA PRO A 137 1.97 -0.04 4.38
C PRO A 137 2.35 -0.29 2.91
N ILE A 138 1.84 -1.36 2.30
CA ILE A 138 2.13 -1.71 0.91
C ILE A 138 0.83 -2.09 0.23
N ASN A 139 0.49 -1.42 -0.87
CA ASN A 139 -0.68 -1.74 -1.67
C ASN A 139 -0.46 -3.03 -2.48
N GLU A 140 -1.46 -3.93 -2.47
CA GLU A 140 -1.55 -5.16 -3.27
C GLU A 140 -0.22 -5.91 -3.42
N VAL A 141 0.29 -6.44 -2.31
CA VAL A 141 1.56 -7.19 -2.29
C VAL A 141 1.50 -8.33 -3.31
N SER A 142 0.40 -9.07 -3.40
CA SER A 142 0.28 -10.16 -4.37
C SER A 142 0.37 -9.69 -5.82
N PHE A 143 -0.28 -8.57 -6.15
CA PHE A 143 -0.26 -8.02 -7.52
C PHE A 143 1.14 -7.54 -7.92
N ILE A 144 1.76 -6.69 -7.11
CA ILE A 144 3.10 -6.16 -7.44
C ILE A 144 4.16 -7.27 -7.44
N SER A 145 3.98 -8.32 -6.63
CA SER A 145 4.87 -9.49 -6.65
C SER A 145 4.81 -10.23 -7.96
N TRP A 146 3.61 -10.46 -8.49
CA TRP A 146 3.42 -11.05 -9.82
C TRP A 146 3.94 -10.11 -10.93
N LEU A 147 3.53 -8.84 -10.90
CA LEU A 147 3.84 -7.86 -11.94
C LEU A 147 5.36 -7.64 -12.07
N GLY A 148 6.08 -7.50 -10.95
CA GLY A 148 7.51 -7.24 -10.93
C GLY A 148 8.40 -8.48 -10.81
N GLY A 149 7.86 -9.59 -10.30
CA GLY A 149 8.59 -10.82 -10.03
C GLY A 149 8.41 -11.90 -11.09
N ASP A 150 7.26 -11.97 -11.75
CA ASP A 150 6.95 -12.99 -12.75
C ASP A 150 6.85 -12.41 -14.17
N GLU A 151 6.08 -11.34 -14.34
CA GLU A 151 5.86 -10.70 -15.66
C GLU A 151 7.00 -9.76 -16.08
N GLY A 152 7.77 -9.26 -15.11
CA GLY A 152 8.82 -8.28 -15.35
C GLY A 152 8.29 -6.96 -15.92
N ALA A 153 7.07 -6.56 -15.54
CA ALA A 153 6.42 -5.34 -16.03
C ALA A 153 6.60 -4.11 -15.13
N THR A 154 7.19 -4.30 -13.96
CA THR A 154 7.70 -3.25 -13.07
C THR A 154 8.96 -3.76 -12.38
N THR A 155 9.63 -2.87 -11.65
CA THR A 155 10.78 -3.24 -10.81
C THR A 155 10.41 -4.33 -9.79
N PRO A 156 11.23 -5.39 -9.59
CA PRO A 156 12.62 -5.56 -10.04
C PRO A 156 12.85 -6.07 -11.47
N TYR A 157 11.83 -6.15 -12.33
CA TYR A 157 11.91 -6.71 -13.68
C TYR A 157 12.41 -8.17 -13.69
N ALA A 158 12.04 -8.92 -12.66
CA ALA A 158 12.38 -10.32 -12.56
C ALA A 158 11.36 -11.18 -13.29
N HIS A 159 11.75 -12.42 -13.56
CA HIS A 159 10.87 -13.45 -14.10
C HIS A 159 10.95 -14.70 -13.22
N LYS A 160 9.80 -15.31 -12.98
CA LYS A 160 9.64 -16.51 -12.14
C LYS A 160 10.18 -16.36 -10.71
N GLN A 161 10.11 -15.15 -10.17
CA GLN A 161 10.54 -14.77 -8.82
C GLN A 161 9.42 -14.08 -8.03
N GLY A 162 8.15 -14.23 -8.42
CA GLY A 162 7.03 -13.63 -7.70
C GLY A 162 7.00 -13.99 -6.22
N TRP A 163 7.38 -15.22 -5.85
CA TRP A 163 7.48 -15.62 -4.45
C TRP A 163 8.56 -14.85 -3.67
N ASP A 164 9.77 -14.72 -4.23
CA ASP A 164 10.87 -14.01 -3.56
C ASP A 164 10.55 -12.52 -3.39
N VAL A 165 9.92 -11.91 -4.39
CA VAL A 165 9.42 -10.53 -4.32
C VAL A 165 8.35 -10.41 -3.23
N LYS A 166 7.37 -11.32 -3.18
CA LYS A 166 6.33 -11.38 -2.14
C LYS A 166 6.94 -11.49 -0.75
N TYR A 167 7.92 -12.38 -0.58
CA TYR A 167 8.60 -12.58 0.69
C TYR A 167 9.33 -11.30 1.15
N GLY A 168 10.04 -10.64 0.24
CA GLY A 168 10.73 -9.37 0.50
C GLY A 168 9.78 -8.25 0.90
N LEU A 169 8.66 -8.11 0.17
CA LEU A 169 7.61 -7.14 0.47
C LEU A 169 6.92 -7.43 1.80
N MET A 170 6.56 -8.67 2.09
CA MET A 170 5.91 -9.01 3.37
C MET A 170 6.84 -8.82 4.56
N ARG A 171 8.13 -9.12 4.41
CA ARG A 171 9.15 -8.79 5.41
C ARG A 171 9.19 -7.29 5.69
N ALA A 172 9.13 -6.46 4.65
CA ALA A 172 9.05 -5.01 4.77
C ALA A 172 7.74 -4.56 5.43
N TYR A 173 6.60 -5.10 4.98
CA TYR A 173 5.27 -4.80 5.51
C TYR A 173 5.23 -4.99 7.03
N ILE A 174 5.63 -6.18 7.52
CA ILE A 174 5.62 -6.51 8.95
C ILE A 174 6.58 -5.61 9.73
N LYS A 175 7.81 -5.42 9.26
CA LYS A 175 8.77 -4.50 9.91
C LYS A 175 8.25 -3.06 9.94
N GLY A 176 7.57 -2.61 8.89
CA GLY A 176 6.93 -1.31 8.81
C GLY A 176 5.85 -1.14 9.87
N ILE A 177 4.96 -2.12 10.03
CA ILE A 177 3.93 -2.09 11.09
C ILE A 177 4.56 -1.99 12.47
N ILE A 178 5.55 -2.83 12.76
CA ILE A 178 6.25 -2.84 14.06
C ILE A 178 6.85 -1.46 14.31
N ALA A 179 7.60 -0.91 13.34
CA ALA A 179 8.26 0.38 13.47
C ALA A 179 7.27 1.55 13.65
N MET A 180 6.09 1.50 13.01
CA MET A 180 5.02 2.49 13.22
C MET A 180 4.42 2.37 14.62
N ARG A 181 4.08 1.16 15.06
CA ARG A 181 3.42 0.91 16.35
C ARG A 181 4.35 1.14 17.55
N GLU A 182 5.66 1.05 17.38
CA GLU A 182 6.64 1.51 18.38
C GLU A 182 6.55 3.02 18.65
N VAL A 183 6.19 3.82 17.64
CA VAL A 183 6.04 5.27 17.78
C VAL A 183 4.64 5.62 18.26
N ASP A 184 3.63 5.02 17.64
CA ASP A 184 2.23 5.24 17.96
C ASP A 184 1.44 3.92 17.92
N PRO A 185 1.15 3.32 19.09
CA PRO A 185 0.39 2.08 19.18
C PRO A 185 -1.07 2.20 18.72
N SER A 186 -1.58 3.42 18.54
CA SER A 186 -2.98 3.65 18.16
C SER A 186 -3.25 3.60 16.64
N ILE A 187 -2.18 3.51 15.83
CA ILE A 187 -2.29 3.42 14.36
C ILE A 187 -3.09 2.19 13.96
N ARG A 188 -3.99 2.38 13.00
CA ARG A 188 -4.77 1.31 12.38
C ARG A 188 -4.15 0.89 11.06
N ILE A 189 -3.92 -0.40 10.90
CA ILE A 189 -3.41 -0.99 9.66
C ILE A 189 -4.57 -1.46 8.79
N MET A 190 -4.65 -0.93 7.58
CA MET A 190 -5.57 -1.37 6.55
C MET A 190 -4.81 -2.17 5.49
N THR A 191 -5.14 -3.44 5.32
CA THR A 191 -4.60 -4.25 4.22
C THR A 191 -5.31 -3.90 2.92
N THR A 192 -4.67 -4.17 1.79
CA THR A 192 -5.30 -4.06 0.47
C THR A 192 -4.74 -5.16 -0.41
N GLU A 193 -5.55 -6.15 -0.75
CA GLU A 193 -5.18 -7.21 -1.69
C GLU A 193 -6.21 -7.33 -2.80
N PRO A 194 -5.82 -7.78 -4.00
CA PRO A 194 -6.77 -8.06 -5.06
C PRO A 194 -7.65 -9.25 -4.64
N LEU A 195 -8.97 -9.07 -4.74
CA LEU A 195 -9.92 -10.18 -4.63
C LEU A 195 -10.19 -10.69 -6.05
N VAL A 196 -9.88 -11.97 -6.32
CA VAL A 196 -9.91 -12.56 -7.66
C VAL A 196 -10.74 -13.84 -7.71
N GLN A 197 -11.38 -14.10 -8.85
CA GLN A 197 -12.13 -15.33 -9.12
C GLN A 197 -11.49 -16.11 -10.27
N ILE A 198 -10.45 -16.86 -9.94
CA ILE A 198 -9.79 -17.77 -10.87
C ILE A 198 -10.62 -19.05 -11.02
N VAL A 199 -11.04 -19.34 -12.25
CA VAL A 199 -11.79 -20.54 -12.63
C VAL A 199 -11.09 -21.23 -13.80
N PRO A 200 -11.15 -22.57 -13.89
CA PRO A 200 -10.61 -23.28 -15.05
C PRO A 200 -11.45 -23.01 -16.31
N GLU A 201 -10.89 -23.31 -17.48
CA GLU A 201 -11.64 -23.33 -18.73
C GLU A 201 -12.74 -24.41 -18.71
N PHE A 202 -13.76 -24.28 -19.59
CA PHE A 202 -14.90 -25.21 -19.61
C PHE A 202 -14.51 -26.67 -19.85
N ASP A 203 -13.42 -26.88 -20.57
CA ASP A 203 -12.99 -28.19 -21.08
C ASP A 203 -11.74 -28.69 -20.33
N ALA A 204 -11.46 -28.09 -19.17
CA ALA A 204 -10.22 -28.30 -18.42
C ALA A 204 -10.05 -29.74 -17.92
N THR A 205 -8.81 -30.20 -17.98
CA THR A 205 -8.35 -31.43 -17.35
C THR A 205 -8.41 -31.34 -15.82
N GLU A 206 -8.35 -32.49 -15.14
CA GLU A 206 -8.30 -32.53 -13.66
C GLU A 206 -7.10 -31.75 -13.11
N GLU A 207 -5.97 -31.76 -13.83
CA GLU A 207 -4.76 -31.00 -13.48
C GLU A 207 -5.01 -29.49 -13.56
N GLU A 208 -5.57 -28.99 -14.67
CA GLU A 208 -5.90 -27.57 -14.84
C GLU A 208 -6.95 -27.08 -13.83
N ILE A 209 -7.92 -27.92 -13.46
CA ILE A 209 -8.89 -27.62 -12.39
C ILE A 209 -8.16 -27.43 -11.06
N GLN A 210 -7.21 -28.30 -10.75
CA GLN A 210 -6.44 -28.22 -9.51
C GLN A 210 -5.49 -27.00 -9.51
N ASP A 211 -4.91 -26.66 -10.65
CA ASP A 211 -4.07 -25.47 -10.81
C ASP A 211 -4.87 -24.18 -10.65
N ALA A 212 -6.04 -24.07 -11.27
CA ALA A 212 -6.94 -22.93 -11.10
C ALA A 212 -7.34 -22.76 -9.63
N LYS A 213 -7.63 -23.86 -8.93
CA LYS A 213 -7.92 -23.84 -7.48
C LYS A 213 -6.73 -23.36 -6.66
N ASN A 214 -5.52 -23.86 -6.94
CA ASN A 214 -4.30 -23.44 -6.24
C ASN A 214 -3.99 -21.96 -6.48
N ALA A 215 -4.19 -21.49 -7.70
CA ALA A 215 -4.05 -20.08 -8.06
C ALA A 215 -5.09 -19.21 -7.34
N HIS A 216 -6.36 -19.66 -7.26
CA HIS A 216 -7.40 -18.97 -6.51
C HIS A 216 -7.04 -18.83 -5.03
N GLU A 217 -6.56 -19.87 -4.37
CA GLU A 217 -6.16 -19.81 -2.96
C GLU A 217 -4.92 -18.93 -2.73
N SER A 218 -4.09 -18.72 -3.77
CA SER A 218 -2.86 -17.93 -3.65
C SER A 218 -3.11 -16.44 -3.35
N GLN A 219 -4.33 -15.94 -3.60
CA GLN A 219 -4.72 -14.57 -3.26
C GLN A 219 -4.69 -14.27 -1.75
N TYR A 220 -4.84 -15.29 -0.91
CA TYR A 220 -4.86 -15.14 0.55
C TYR A 220 -3.46 -15.09 1.17
N GLN A 221 -2.41 -15.45 0.41
CA GLN A 221 -1.06 -15.64 0.94
C GLN A 221 -0.50 -14.41 1.65
N ALA A 222 -0.71 -13.19 1.12
CA ALA A 222 -0.20 -11.98 1.74
C ALA A 222 -0.83 -11.75 3.13
N VAL A 223 -2.15 -11.93 3.25
CA VAL A 223 -2.87 -11.79 4.52
C VAL A 223 -2.52 -12.94 5.48
N ASP A 224 -2.34 -14.17 4.98
CA ASP A 224 -1.92 -15.30 5.81
C ASP A 224 -0.48 -15.14 6.33
N ILE A 225 0.43 -14.56 5.54
CA ILE A 225 1.77 -14.18 6.02
C ILE A 225 1.65 -13.11 7.11
N LEU A 226 0.85 -12.08 6.85
CA LEU A 226 0.65 -10.99 7.80
C LEU A 226 0.05 -11.46 9.13
N ALA A 227 -0.86 -12.43 9.08
CA ALA A 227 -1.48 -13.06 10.24
C ALA A 227 -0.58 -14.11 10.93
N GLY A 228 0.60 -14.41 10.39
CA GLY A 228 1.54 -15.40 10.93
C GLY A 228 1.15 -16.87 10.66
N ARG A 229 0.23 -17.12 9.73
CA ARG A 229 -0.19 -18.48 9.32
C ARG A 229 0.73 -19.08 8.26
N LEU A 230 1.33 -18.22 7.44
CA LEU A 230 2.33 -18.55 6.43
C LEU A 230 3.64 -17.78 6.72
N CYS A 231 4.80 -18.34 6.40
CA CYS A 231 6.11 -17.74 6.71
C CYS A 231 6.21 -17.16 8.14
N PRO A 232 5.90 -17.94 9.20
CA PRO A 232 5.84 -17.44 10.56
C PRO A 232 7.16 -16.83 11.06
N GLU A 233 8.29 -17.20 10.45
CA GLU A 233 9.60 -16.62 10.72
C GLU A 233 9.72 -15.13 10.36
N LEU A 234 8.79 -14.59 9.55
CA LEU A 234 8.67 -13.15 9.29
C LEU A 234 8.05 -12.38 10.45
N GLY A 235 7.48 -13.08 11.45
CA GLY A 235 6.93 -12.48 12.65
C GLY A 235 5.52 -11.91 12.49
N GLY A 236 4.73 -12.40 11.53
CA GLY A 236 3.33 -12.01 11.36
C GLY A 236 2.48 -12.30 12.60
N SER A 237 1.40 -11.53 12.77
CA SER A 237 0.46 -11.64 13.89
C SER A 237 -0.93 -11.20 13.44
N PRO A 238 -2.02 -11.87 13.88
CA PRO A 238 -3.38 -11.42 13.59
C PRO A 238 -3.66 -9.98 14.08
N GLU A 239 -2.93 -9.51 15.09
CA GLU A 239 -3.05 -8.13 15.60
C GLU A 239 -2.57 -7.07 14.60
N TYR A 240 -1.84 -7.45 13.55
CA TYR A 240 -1.37 -6.54 12.50
C TYR A 240 -2.44 -6.19 11.46
N ILE A 241 -3.64 -6.74 11.60
CA ILE A 241 -4.76 -6.53 10.67
C ILE A 241 -5.89 -5.85 11.46
N ASP A 242 -5.99 -4.51 11.35
CA ASP A 242 -7.11 -3.77 11.96
C ASP A 242 -8.32 -3.70 11.01
N ILE A 243 -8.06 -3.55 9.71
CA ILE A 243 -9.06 -3.33 8.66
C ILE A 243 -8.66 -4.15 7.43
N LEU A 244 -9.59 -4.96 6.92
CA LEU A 244 -9.42 -5.67 5.65
C LEU A 244 -9.93 -4.80 4.51
N GLY A 245 -9.05 -4.37 3.63
CA GLY A 245 -9.37 -3.77 2.34
C GLY A 245 -9.12 -4.75 1.20
N PHE A 246 -9.95 -4.65 0.17
CA PHE A 246 -9.88 -5.47 -1.04
C PHE A 246 -10.06 -4.59 -2.26
N ASN A 247 -9.25 -4.83 -3.28
CA ASN A 247 -9.40 -4.21 -4.58
C ASN A 247 -10.08 -5.20 -5.52
N TYR A 248 -11.13 -4.74 -6.21
CA TYR A 248 -11.95 -5.58 -7.08
C TYR A 248 -12.23 -4.85 -8.39
N TYR A 249 -11.93 -5.51 -9.50
CA TYR A 249 -12.19 -5.03 -10.85
C TYR A 249 -13.10 -6.02 -11.59
N TYR A 250 -13.68 -5.58 -12.72
CA TYR A 250 -14.68 -6.37 -13.45
C TYR A 250 -14.16 -7.70 -14.02
N ASN A 251 -12.85 -7.84 -14.15
CA ASN A 251 -12.16 -9.01 -14.71
C ASN A 251 -11.18 -9.66 -13.72
N ASN A 252 -11.35 -9.39 -12.42
CA ASN A 252 -10.63 -10.08 -11.35
C ASN A 252 -11.15 -11.50 -11.12
#